data_AF-A0A2I0G0I9-F1
#
_entry.id   AF-A0A2I0G0I9-F1
#
_cell.length_a   1.000
_cell.length_b   1.000
_cell.length_c   1.000
_cell.angle_alpha   90.00
_cell.angle_beta   90.00
_cell.angle_gamma   90.00
#
_symmetry.space_group_name_H-M   'P 1'
#
loop_
_entity.id
_entity.type
_entity.pdbx_description
1 polymer ?
#
loop_
_entity_poly.entity_id
_entity_poly.type
_entity_poly.pdbx_seq_one_letter_code
_entity_poly.pdbx_strand_id
1 'polypeptide(L)'
;MNDKKMISIDQFDAGERLAVDEAVNALMEKYRQRTGAEPDSKKQKAFTAEARQTVMVAKLAREKAKAEKAKRPVKKKKPEAMTASEVNDFNWSVSVTKGRRQ
;
A
#
# COMPACT_ATOMS: atom_id res chain seq x y z
N MET A 1 4.62 0.34 26.88
CA MET A 1 5.60 1.06 26.04
C MET A 1 5.71 0.29 24.74
N ASN A 2 5.21 0.83 23.62
CA ASN A 2 5.47 0.21 22.32
C ASN A 2 6.91 0.53 21.98
N ASP A 3 7.79 -0.47 22.07
CA ASP A 3 9.14 -0.39 21.52
C ASP A 3 9.01 -0.13 20.02
N LYS A 4 9.06 1.16 19.63
CA LYS A 4 9.23 1.56 18.24
C LYS A 4 10.59 1.01 17.83
N LYS A 5 10.60 -0.22 17.30
CA LYS A 5 11.77 -0.77 16.61
C LYS A 5 12.23 0.29 15.61
N MET A 6 13.45 0.76 15.81
CA MET A 6 14.07 1.74 14.92
C MET A 6 14.14 1.09 13.53
N ILE A 7 13.39 1.64 12.57
CA ILE A 7 13.42 1.15 11.20
C ILE A 7 14.81 1.50 10.64
N SER A 8 15.58 0.47 10.30
CA SER A 8 16.91 0.64 9.72
C SER A 8 16.78 1.24 8.32
N ILE A 9 17.72 2.14 7.99
CA ILE A 9 17.76 2.79 6.66
C ILE A 9 17.90 1.76 5.52
N ASP A 10 18.53 0.62 5.81
CA ASP A 10 18.78 -0.42 4.81
C ASP A 10 17.51 -1.13 4.33
N GLN A 11 16.37 -0.94 5.01
CA GLN A 11 15.07 -1.47 4.57
C GLN A 11 14.41 -0.64 3.46
N PHE A 12 14.98 0.53 3.12
CA PHE A 12 14.45 1.46 2.13
C PHE A 12 15.24 1.43 0.83
N ASP A 13 14.49 1.42 -0.28
CA ASP A 13 15.03 1.57 -1.62
C ASP A 13 15.52 3.01 -1.87
N ALA A 14 16.28 3.26 -2.93
CA ALA A 14 16.84 4.58 -3.22
C ALA A 14 15.78 5.70 -3.30
N GLY A 15 14.63 5.42 -3.94
CA GLY A 15 13.52 6.37 -3.98
C GLY A 15 12.82 6.58 -2.64
N GLU A 16 12.79 5.55 -1.79
CA GLU A 16 12.22 5.65 -0.44
C GLU A 16 13.13 6.43 0.50
N ARG A 17 14.46 6.33 0.32
CA ARG A 17 15.45 7.16 1.04
C ARG A 17 15.26 8.64 0.73
N LEU A 18 15.11 9.00 -0.54
CA LEU A 18 14.79 10.37 -0.95
C LEU A 18 13.48 10.86 -0.30
N ALA A 19 12.44 10.02 -0.30
CA ALA A 19 11.18 10.35 0.35
C ALA A 19 11.31 10.53 1.87
N VAL A 20 12.21 9.80 2.54
CA VAL A 20 12.53 10.03 3.96
C VAL A 20 13.17 11.40 4.14
N ASP A 21 14.16 11.76 3.33
CA ASP A 21 14.86 13.04 3.43
C ASP A 21 13.92 14.23 3.17
N GLU A 22 13.06 14.13 2.15
CA GLU A 22 12.00 15.10 1.87
C GLU A 22 11.03 15.25 3.05
N ALA A 23 10.60 14.13 3.64
CA ALA A 23 9.70 14.14 4.79
C ALA A 23 10.37 14.77 6.04
N VAL A 24 11.66 14.52 6.26
CA VAL A 24 12.44 15.16 7.34
C VAL A 24 12.51 16.67 7.12
N ASN A 25 12.84 17.11 5.91
CA ASN A 25 12.88 18.54 5.57
C ASN A 25 11.52 19.20 5.77
N ALA A 26 10.43 18.58 5.31
CA ALA A 26 9.08 19.09 5.51
C ALA A 26 8.69 19.18 7.01
N LEU A 27 9.10 18.22 7.83
CA LEU A 27 8.86 18.27 9.29
C LEU A 27 9.67 19.38 9.95
N MET A 28 10.92 19.59 9.54
CA MET A 28 11.77 20.68 10.04
C MET A 28 11.24 22.05 9.62
N GLU A 29 10.78 22.21 8.39
CA GLU A 29 10.16 23.45 7.92
C GLU A 29 8.86 23.76 8.68
N LYS A 30 7.98 22.76 8.86
CA LYS A 30 6.76 22.92 9.67
C LYS A 30 7.08 23.30 11.12
N TYR A 31 8.14 22.73 11.68
CA TYR A 31 8.60 23.09 13.01
C TYR A 31 9.06 24.55 13.05
N ARG A 32 9.94 24.96 12.12
CA ARG A 32 10.42 26.34 11.99
C ARG A 32 9.27 27.34 11.82
N GLN A 33 8.28 27.02 10.98
CA GLN A 33 7.09 27.86 10.78
C GLN A 33 6.23 27.99 12.05
N ARG A 34 6.16 26.95 12.87
CA ARG A 34 5.37 26.95 14.11
C ARG A 34 6.06 27.64 15.29
N THR A 35 7.37 27.42 15.45
CA THR A 35 8.12 27.88 16.64
C THR A 35 9.01 29.08 16.36
N GLY A 36 9.25 29.44 15.10
CA GLY A 36 10.16 30.52 14.71
C GLY A 36 11.64 30.26 15.03
N ALA A 37 11.97 29.08 15.55
CA ALA A 37 13.30 28.68 15.99
C ALA A 37 13.78 27.42 15.26
N GLU A 38 15.09 27.24 15.18
CA GLU A 38 15.67 26.03 14.61
C GLU A 38 15.42 24.79 15.50
N PRO A 39 15.17 23.62 14.89
CA PRO A 39 14.99 22.38 15.62
C PRO A 39 16.31 21.95 16.25
N ASP A 40 16.31 21.82 17.58
CA ASP A 40 17.41 21.24 18.35
C ASP A 40 17.74 19.80 17.89
N SER A 41 18.96 19.36 18.14
CA SER A 41 19.51 18.05 17.81
C SER A 41 18.60 16.88 18.25
N LYS A 42 17.94 17.00 19.40
CA LYS A 42 16.99 16.00 19.90
C LYS A 42 15.72 15.94 19.05
N LYS A 43 15.24 17.09 18.56
CA LYS A 43 14.07 17.18 17.68
C LYS A 43 14.39 16.67 16.28
N GLN A 44 15.58 16.95 15.75
CA GLN A 44 16.02 16.40 14.46
C GLN A 44 16.04 14.86 14.45
N LYS A 45 16.55 14.25 15.53
CA LYS A 45 16.49 12.79 15.72
C LYS A 45 15.06 12.25 15.81
N ALA A 46 14.15 13.00 16.42
CA ALA A 46 12.74 12.62 16.47
C ALA A 46 12.08 12.70 15.08
N PHE A 47 12.35 13.76 14.31
CA PHE A 47 11.80 13.92 12.96
C PHE A 47 12.32 12.86 11.98
N THR A 48 13.60 12.50 12.07
CA THR A 48 14.15 11.39 11.26
C THR A 48 13.48 10.06 11.59
N ALA A 49 13.24 9.76 12.87
CA ALA A 49 12.50 8.57 13.27
C ALA A 49 11.04 8.58 12.78
N GLU A 50 10.37 9.73 12.88
CA GLU A 50 8.99 9.93 12.42
C GLU A 50 8.86 9.82 10.89
N ALA A 51 9.78 10.40 10.14
CA ALA A 51 9.83 10.33 8.68
C ALA A 51 10.02 8.88 8.21
N ARG A 52 10.98 8.14 8.79
CA ARG A 52 11.17 6.71 8.49
C ARG A 52 9.90 5.90 8.77
N GLN A 53 9.23 6.17 9.89
CA GLN A 53 7.98 5.49 10.22
C GLN A 53 6.88 5.79 9.19
N THR A 54 6.75 7.05 8.78
CA THR A 54 5.76 7.48 7.78
C THR A 54 5.97 6.78 6.44
N VAL A 55 7.22 6.73 5.96
CA VAL A 55 7.56 6.06 4.69
C VAL A 55 7.33 4.55 4.78
N MET A 56 7.68 3.89 5.89
CA MET A 56 7.43 2.46 6.09
C MET A 56 5.93 2.14 6.11
N VAL A 57 5.12 2.97 6.77
CA VAL A 57 3.65 2.82 6.75
C VAL A 57 3.11 2.93 5.33
N ALA A 58 3.59 3.91 4.56
CA ALA A 58 3.21 4.08 3.16
C ALA A 58 3.63 2.87 2.29
N LYS A 59 4.82 2.33 2.50
CA LYS A 59 5.31 1.10 1.84
C LYS A 59 4.39 -0.08 2.12
N LEU A 60 4.09 -0.33 3.39
CA LEU A 60 3.18 -1.42 3.80
C LEU A 60 1.77 -1.23 3.23
N ALA A 61 1.26 0.00 3.17
CA ALA A 61 -0.02 0.29 2.56
C ALA A 61 -0.03 0.00 1.05
N ARG A 62 1.03 0.37 0.33
CA ARG A 62 1.20 0.06 -1.10
C ARG A 62 1.27 -1.44 -1.35
N GLU A 63 2.04 -2.18 -0.55
CA GLU A 63 2.15 -3.64 -0.65
C GLU A 63 0.81 -4.34 -0.37
N LYS A 64 0.07 -3.90 0.66
CA LYS A 64 -1.29 -4.39 0.92
C LYS A 64 -2.22 -4.13 -0.27
N ALA A 65 -2.18 -2.92 -0.85
CA ALA A 65 -3.01 -2.58 -2.00
C ALA A 65 -2.67 -3.43 -3.24
N LYS A 66 -1.39 -3.75 -3.48
CA LYS A 66 -0.98 -4.68 -4.55
C LYS A 66 -1.50 -6.09 -4.27
N ALA A 67 -1.37 -6.58 -3.04
CA ALA A 67 -1.87 -7.89 -2.64
C ALA A 67 -3.39 -8.00 -2.78
N GLU A 68 -4.15 -6.95 -2.43
CA GLU A 68 -5.60 -6.92 -2.66
C GLU A 68 -5.98 -6.91 -4.13
N LYS A 69 -5.24 -6.16 -4.98
CA LYS A 69 -5.45 -6.17 -6.43
C LYS A 69 -5.16 -7.56 -7.04
N ALA A 70 -4.14 -8.26 -6.55
CA ALA A 70 -3.82 -9.62 -6.99
C ALA A 70 -4.84 -10.66 -6.52
N LYS A 71 -5.46 -10.46 -5.34
CA LYS A 71 -6.47 -11.37 -4.77
C LYS A 71 -7.89 -11.15 -5.30
N ARG A 72 -8.14 -10.05 -6.00
CA ARG A 72 -9.45 -9.82 -6.60
C ARG A 72 -9.65 -10.81 -7.74
N PRO A 73 -10.62 -11.74 -7.66
CA PRO A 73 -10.95 -12.59 -8.80
C PRO A 73 -11.33 -11.67 -9.96
N VAL A 74 -10.72 -11.88 -11.13
CA VAL A 74 -11.06 -11.17 -12.37
C VAL A 74 -12.58 -11.23 -12.47
N LYS A 75 -13.25 -10.08 -12.34
CA LYS A 75 -14.71 -10.01 -12.42
C LYS A 75 -15.08 -10.66 -13.75
N LYS A 76 -15.70 -11.84 -13.70
CA LYS A 76 -16.17 -12.52 -14.90
C LYS A 76 -17.07 -11.53 -15.63
N LYS A 77 -16.73 -11.22 -16.89
CA LYS A 77 -17.54 -10.31 -17.72
C LYS A 77 -18.97 -10.85 -17.73
N LYS A 78 -19.96 -9.95 -17.77
CA LYS A 78 -21.33 -10.37 -18.05
C LYS A 78 -21.36 -11.01 -19.44
N PRO A 79 -22.15 -12.06 -19.67
CA PRO A 79 -22.19 -12.78 -20.95
C PRO A 79 -22.53 -11.87 -22.14
N GLU A 80 -23.32 -10.82 -21.92
CA GLU A 80 -23.65 -9.79 -22.94
C GLU A 80 -22.43 -9.00 -23.46
N ALA A 81 -21.33 -8.99 -22.70
CA ALA A 81 -20.10 -8.26 -23.02
C ALA A 81 -18.94 -9.21 -23.43
N MET A 82 -19.23 -10.49 -23.67
CA MET A 82 -18.26 -11.46 -24.22
C MET A 82 -18.43 -11.56 -25.73
N THR A 83 -17.31 -11.68 -26.44
CA THR A 83 -17.33 -11.95 -27.89
C THR A 83 -17.79 -13.40 -28.14
N ALA A 84 -18.40 -13.69 -29.30
CA ALA A 84 -18.95 -15.02 -29.60
C ALA A 84 -17.92 -16.16 -29.47
N SER A 85 -16.63 -15.86 -29.68
CA SER A 85 -15.50 -16.78 -29.52
C SER A 85 -15.05 -17.02 -28.06
N GLU A 86 -15.51 -16.20 -27.11
CA GLU A 86 -15.25 -16.34 -25.66
C GLU A 86 -16.44 -16.99 -24.93
N VAL A 87 -17.60 -17.11 -25.59
CA VAL A 87 -18.74 -17.86 -25.06
C VAL A 87 -18.43 -19.34 -25.25
N ASN A 88 -17.99 -19.99 -24.18
CA ASN A 88 -17.89 -21.45 -24.16
C ASN A 88 -19.30 -22.00 -24.43
N ASP A 89 -19.45 -22.78 -25.52
CA ASP A 89 -20.74 -23.28 -26.00
C ASP A 89 -21.57 -23.83 -24.84
N PHE A 90 -22.87 -23.52 -24.88
CA PHE A 90 -23.84 -23.89 -23.86
C PHE A 90 -23.68 -25.38 -23.46
N ASN A 91 -23.14 -25.62 -22.27
CA ASN A 91 -22.85 -26.97 -21.79
C ASN A 91 -24.05 -27.55 -21.02
N TRP A 92 -24.78 -28.46 -21.66
CA TRP A 92 -25.96 -29.14 -21.11
C TRP A 92 -25.70 -29.88 -19.79
N SER A 93 -24.44 -30.28 -19.51
CA SER A 93 -24.08 -31.01 -18.28
C SER A 93 -24.22 -30.17 -17.01
N VAL A 94 -24.15 -28.85 -17.10
CA VAL A 94 -24.30 -27.92 -15.97
C VAL A 94 -25.77 -27.81 -15.53
N SER A 95 -26.70 -27.94 -16.47
CA SER A 95 -28.14 -27.94 -16.18
C SER A 95 -28.61 -29.20 -15.45
N VAL A 96 -27.93 -30.33 -15.66
CA VAL A 96 -28.28 -31.62 -15.01
C VAL A 96 -27.85 -31.65 -13.54
N THR A 97 -26.75 -30.98 -13.18
CA THR A 97 -26.25 -30.95 -11.79
C THR A 97 -27.11 -30.10 -10.85
N LYS A 98 -27.78 -29.05 -11.37
CA LYS A 98 -28.66 -28.19 -10.56
C LYS A 98 -30.02 -28.83 -10.21
N GLY A 99 -30.41 -29.91 -10.89
CA GLY A 99 -31.65 -30.64 -10.64
C GLY A 99 -31.57 -31.73 -9.58
N ARG A 100 -30.37 -32.10 -9.10
CA ARG A 100 -30.20 -33.15 -8.09
C ARG A 100 -30.40 -32.54 -6.70
N ARG A 101 -31.65 -32.46 -6.24
CA ARG A 101 -31.93 -32.36 -4.80
C ARG A 101 -31.43 -33.67 -4.16
N GLN A 102 -30.35 -33.59 -3.40
CA GLN A 102 -30.11 -34.53 -2.30
C GLN A 102 -30.59 -33.87 -1.01
#